data_AF-A0A929RNW9-F1
#
_entry.id   AF-A0A929RNW9-F1
#
_cell.length_a   1.000
_cell.length_b   1.000
_cell.length_c   1.000
_cell.angle_alpha   90.00
_cell.angle_beta   90.00
_cell.angle_gamma   90.00
#
_symmetry.space_group_name_H-M   'P 1'
#
loop_
_entity.id
_entity.type
_entity.pdbx_description
1 polymer ?
#
loop_
_entity_poly.entity_id
_entity_poly.type
_entity_poly.pdbx_seq_one_letter_code
_entity_poly.pdbx_strand_id
1 'polypeptide(L)'
;MTETSIPNNESTPEASTASPQEAQASTISASQVPEHPFARIDEDGTVYVKDGDDERVIGGFPEGIPSSPFALYERRYADLEATIKLFEDRLASLNPRDIDQTLATLREQVVSPNVIGDIPALRRRVEAVEKAAEERKEVAREERKAAKAQALADRTAVVERAEAVVAQDPAKTHWKQSGQTLRDLLEEWKALQRRGPRLEKSVEDELWKRFSSARTQFDRHRRQFFSQLDQAQSEAKRVKEALIAEAEALSSSVDWSRTAGAYRELMNRWKAAPRASRKEDDALWARFRAAQQVFFDARRAKDEATDAQYRENLVAKEAILADAEKILPVTDIERAKAQLRVIQDRWEEVGRVPSSDLHRVEGRLRAVEAAVREAEEKEWRRTNPETRARAAGMVGQLQEQIAQLERSLADAESTGDNKSASAVRETLETKRAWLAQISSSME
;
A
#
# COMPACT_ATOMS: atom_id res chain seq x y z
N MET A 1 21.83 0.68 57.34
CA MET A 1 20.86 1.22 58.31
C MET A 1 19.48 0.73 57.91
N THR A 2 19.00 -0.29 58.63
CA THR A 2 17.61 -0.58 59.01
C THR A 2 17.58 -2.02 59.52
N GLU A 3 17.94 -2.17 60.79
CA GLU A 3 17.48 -3.27 61.63
C GLU A 3 15.97 -3.15 61.78
N THR A 4 15.23 -4.26 61.67
CA THR A 4 13.99 -4.48 62.43
C THR A 4 13.77 -5.98 62.62
N SER A 5 13.70 -6.34 63.89
CA SER A 5 13.35 -7.59 64.57
C SER A 5 12.07 -8.29 64.10
N ILE A 6 11.90 -9.54 64.57
CA ILE A 6 10.70 -10.16 65.22
C ILE A 6 10.76 -11.71 65.04
N PRO A 7 10.39 -12.58 66.01
CA PRO A 7 10.60 -12.53 67.46
C PRO A 7 11.09 -13.89 68.06
N ASN A 8 11.58 -13.82 69.29
CA ASN A 8 11.79 -14.95 70.20
C ASN A 8 10.44 -15.57 70.61
N ASN A 9 10.34 -16.90 70.60
CA ASN A 9 9.40 -17.64 71.44
C ASN A 9 9.95 -19.03 71.77
N GLU A 10 10.99 -19.09 72.60
CA GLU A 10 11.29 -20.29 73.39
C GLU A 10 10.64 -20.12 74.76
N SER A 11 9.45 -20.71 74.88
CA SER A 11 8.87 -21.03 76.18
C SER A 11 9.59 -22.26 76.71
N THR A 12 10.43 -22.05 77.71
CA THR A 12 10.99 -23.08 78.58
C THR A 12 9.86 -23.76 79.36
N PRO A 13 9.77 -25.09 79.37
CA PRO A 13 9.41 -25.80 80.57
C PRO A 13 10.68 -26.41 81.18
N GLU A 14 10.90 -26.13 82.45
CA GLU A 14 11.82 -26.86 83.32
C GLU A 14 11.57 -28.38 83.14
N ALA A 15 12.59 -29.08 82.67
CA ALA A 15 12.68 -30.52 82.83
C ALA A 15 14.02 -30.79 83.52
N SER A 16 13.89 -31.26 84.77
CA SER A 16 14.93 -31.79 85.66
C SER A 16 16.23 -32.18 84.97
N THR A 17 17.33 -31.61 85.45
CA THR A 17 18.66 -32.21 85.35
C THR A 17 18.64 -33.57 86.02
N ALA A 18 18.32 -34.61 85.25
CA ALA A 18 18.73 -35.96 85.56
C ALA A 18 20.17 -36.11 85.06
N SER A 19 21.10 -36.30 85.99
CA SER A 19 22.46 -36.76 85.72
C SER A 19 22.44 -37.92 84.71
N PRO A 20 23.37 -38.02 83.75
CA PRO A 20 23.63 -39.29 83.10
C PRO A 20 24.20 -40.21 84.17
N GLN A 21 23.33 -41.02 84.75
CA GLN A 21 23.74 -42.19 85.51
C GLN A 21 24.47 -43.09 84.50
N GLU A 22 25.80 -43.16 84.61
CA GLU A 22 26.60 -44.20 83.96
C GLU A 22 25.94 -45.54 84.27
N ALA A 23 25.31 -46.13 83.24
CA ALA A 23 24.93 -47.52 83.29
C ALA A 23 26.22 -48.31 83.42
N GLN A 24 26.55 -48.76 84.63
CA GLN A 24 27.57 -49.77 84.85
C GLN A 24 27.20 -50.97 83.99
N ALA A 25 27.94 -51.17 82.90
CA ALA A 25 27.76 -52.31 82.02
C ALA A 25 28.00 -53.58 82.86
N SER A 26 26.94 -54.36 83.09
CA SER A 26 27.07 -55.65 83.76
C SER A 26 27.91 -56.56 82.86
N THR A 27 29.08 -56.97 83.35
CA THR A 27 29.95 -57.91 82.66
C THR A 27 29.55 -59.35 82.99
N ILE A 28 29.59 -60.23 82.01
CA ILE A 28 29.26 -61.65 82.12
C ILE A 28 30.54 -62.49 81.97
N SER A 29 30.55 -63.70 82.53
CA SER A 29 31.67 -64.63 82.34
C SER A 29 31.64 -65.25 80.94
N ALA A 30 32.78 -65.68 80.39
CA ALA A 30 32.87 -66.29 79.06
C ALA A 30 31.92 -67.49 78.86
N SER A 31 31.63 -68.24 79.92
CA SER A 31 30.66 -69.36 79.91
C SER A 31 29.19 -68.95 79.85
N GLN A 32 28.87 -67.66 79.97
CA GLN A 32 27.51 -67.09 79.97
C GLN A 32 27.19 -66.33 78.67
N VAL A 33 28.11 -66.34 77.69
CA VAL A 33 27.90 -65.72 76.38
C VAL A 33 26.81 -66.51 75.62
N PRO A 34 25.74 -65.85 75.13
CA PRO A 34 24.72 -66.51 74.33
C PRO A 34 25.31 -67.15 73.06
N GLU A 35 24.84 -68.33 72.65
CA GLU A 35 25.20 -68.88 71.34
C GLU A 35 24.64 -67.98 70.22
N HIS A 36 25.49 -67.63 69.25
CA HIS A 36 25.11 -66.82 68.10
C HIS A 36 25.40 -67.55 66.78
N PRO A 37 24.46 -67.60 65.81
CA PRO A 37 24.63 -68.38 64.57
C PRO A 37 25.81 -67.94 63.68
N PHE A 38 26.22 -66.68 63.80
CA PHE A 38 27.25 -66.06 62.96
C PHE A 38 28.49 -65.57 63.73
N ALA A 39 28.58 -65.82 65.05
CA ALA A 39 29.69 -65.29 65.84
C ALA A 39 30.03 -66.16 67.06
N ARG A 40 31.30 -66.10 67.47
CA ARG A 40 31.83 -66.80 68.66
C ARG A 40 32.74 -65.86 69.44
N ILE A 41 32.72 -65.94 70.76
CA ILE A 41 33.67 -65.25 71.65
C ILE A 41 34.52 -66.30 72.36
N ASP A 42 35.83 -66.12 72.41
CA ASP A 42 36.73 -67.01 73.16
C ASP A 42 36.88 -66.59 74.64
N GLU A 43 37.61 -67.39 75.42
CA GLU A 43 37.80 -67.16 76.87
C GLU A 43 38.55 -65.87 77.18
N ASP A 44 39.34 -65.37 76.22
CA ASP A 44 40.11 -64.12 76.30
C ASP A 44 39.26 -62.88 75.90
N GLY A 45 37.99 -63.08 75.52
CA GLY A 45 37.07 -62.01 75.12
C GLY A 45 37.25 -61.51 73.68
N THR A 46 37.94 -62.28 72.83
CA THR A 46 38.09 -62.00 71.38
C THR A 46 36.86 -62.47 70.62
N VAL A 47 36.33 -61.60 69.76
CA VAL A 47 35.12 -61.83 68.97
C VAL A 47 35.48 -62.27 67.56
N TYR A 48 34.98 -63.45 67.16
CA TYR A 48 35.09 -64.02 65.82
C TYR A 48 33.74 -63.94 65.12
N VAL A 49 33.74 -63.58 63.84
CA VAL A 49 32.58 -63.68 62.95
C VAL A 49 32.79 -64.81 61.96
N LYS A 50 31.69 -65.49 61.60
CA LYS A 50 31.66 -66.45 60.51
C LYS A 50 31.36 -65.73 59.19
N ASP A 51 32.32 -65.69 58.29
CA ASP A 51 32.21 -65.12 56.94
C ASP A 51 32.19 -66.26 55.92
N GLY A 52 31.01 -66.83 55.69
CA GLY A 52 30.87 -68.06 54.90
C GLY A 52 31.39 -69.28 55.64
N ASP A 53 32.46 -69.90 55.13
CA ASP A 53 33.10 -71.07 55.74
C ASP A 53 34.33 -70.70 56.60
N ASP A 54 34.75 -69.43 56.59
CA ASP A 54 35.92 -68.93 57.32
C ASP A 54 35.52 -68.18 58.61
N GLU A 55 36.33 -68.31 59.67
CA GLU A 55 36.21 -67.51 60.91
C GLU A 55 37.23 -66.36 60.92
N ARG A 56 36.77 -65.13 61.21
CA ARG A 56 37.63 -63.93 61.27
C ARG A 56 37.45 -63.16 62.56
N VAL A 57 38.57 -62.72 63.15
CA VAL A 57 38.57 -61.81 64.30
C VAL A 57 38.08 -60.43 63.89
N ILE A 58 37.08 -59.90 64.60
CA ILE A 58 36.46 -58.59 64.34
C ILE A 58 36.61 -57.58 65.49
N GLY A 59 37.08 -58.04 66.65
CA GLY A 59 37.35 -57.19 67.81
C GLY A 59 37.56 -58.02 69.08
N GLY A 60 37.65 -57.35 70.23
CA GLY A 60 37.76 -58.00 71.54
C GLY A 60 37.35 -57.05 72.67
N PHE A 61 37.04 -57.61 73.84
CA PHE A 61 36.58 -56.87 75.02
C PHE A 61 37.64 -56.91 76.15
N PRO A 62 38.62 -56.00 76.15
CA PRO A 62 39.73 -56.02 77.12
C PRO A 62 39.33 -55.65 78.56
N GLU A 63 38.19 -55.00 78.77
CA GLU A 63 37.68 -54.58 80.09
C GLU A 63 36.57 -55.51 80.64
N GLY A 64 36.35 -56.67 80.00
CA GLY A 64 35.33 -57.65 80.36
C GLY A 64 34.18 -57.74 79.36
N ILE A 65 33.59 -58.93 79.23
CA ILE A 65 32.53 -59.20 78.25
C ILE A 65 31.22 -58.55 78.73
N PRO A 66 30.62 -57.61 78.00
CA PRO A 66 29.36 -56.99 78.41
C PRO A 66 28.19 -57.98 78.29
N SER A 67 27.10 -57.76 79.02
CA SER A 67 25.90 -58.62 79.03
C SER A 67 25.22 -58.82 77.67
N SER A 68 25.50 -57.96 76.69
CA SER A 68 25.04 -58.10 75.30
C SER A 68 26.21 -57.85 74.34
N PRO A 69 27.14 -58.82 74.19
CA PRO A 69 28.42 -58.59 73.53
C PRO A 69 28.31 -58.47 72.00
N PHE A 70 27.23 -58.96 71.40
CA PHE A 70 27.02 -58.90 69.95
C PHE A 70 26.23 -57.66 69.49
N ALA A 71 25.52 -56.97 70.39
CA ALA A 71 24.57 -55.91 70.04
C ALA A 71 25.19 -54.76 69.22
N LEU A 72 26.45 -54.38 69.50
CA LEU A 72 27.15 -53.35 68.73
C LEU A 72 27.39 -53.79 67.27
N TYR A 73 27.78 -55.04 67.06
CA TYR A 73 28.12 -55.58 65.75
C TYR A 73 26.88 -55.95 64.93
N GLU A 74 25.80 -56.39 65.59
CA GLU A 74 24.48 -56.59 64.98
C GLU A 74 23.87 -55.27 64.53
N ARG A 75 23.98 -54.21 65.34
CA ARG A 75 23.53 -52.87 64.94
C ARG A 75 24.29 -52.37 63.70
N ARG A 76 25.61 -52.58 63.66
CA ARG A 76 26.42 -52.22 62.47
C ARG A 76 26.04 -53.03 61.24
N TYR A 77 25.66 -54.31 61.39
CA TYR A 77 25.11 -55.11 60.29
C TYR A 77 23.79 -54.50 59.77
N ALA A 78 22.86 -54.19 60.68
CA ALA A 78 21.59 -53.56 60.34
C ALA A 78 21.77 -52.19 59.67
N ASP A 79 22.75 -51.40 60.11
CA ASP A 79 23.10 -50.11 59.51
C ASP A 79 23.62 -50.27 58.06
N LEU A 80 24.48 -51.27 57.80
CA LEU A 80 24.94 -51.59 56.44
C LEU A 80 23.79 -52.08 55.55
N GLU A 81 22.93 -52.95 56.08
CA GLU A 81 21.75 -53.44 55.35
C GLU A 81 20.80 -52.29 54.99
N ALA A 82 20.53 -51.40 55.94
CA ALA A 82 19.72 -50.20 55.72
C ALA A 82 20.35 -49.27 54.69
N THR A 83 21.68 -49.14 54.67
CA THR A 83 22.41 -48.33 53.69
C THR A 83 22.28 -48.91 52.28
N ILE A 84 22.42 -50.24 52.13
CA ILE A 84 22.23 -50.93 50.84
C ILE A 84 20.79 -50.77 50.36
N LYS A 85 19.80 -50.96 51.24
CA LYS A 85 18.39 -50.76 50.92
C LYS A 85 18.07 -49.32 50.50
N LEU A 86 18.64 -48.33 51.20
CA LEU A 86 18.47 -46.93 50.83
C LEU A 86 19.07 -46.63 49.46
N PHE A 87 20.19 -47.27 49.11
CA PHE A 87 20.79 -47.13 47.79
C PHE A 87 19.93 -47.79 46.70
N GLU A 88 19.39 -48.99 46.96
CA GLU A 88 18.41 -49.68 46.10
C GLU A 88 17.22 -48.77 45.79
N ASP A 89 16.58 -48.22 46.83
CA ASP A 89 15.39 -47.37 46.70
C ASP A 89 15.68 -46.05 45.95
N ARG A 90 16.88 -45.49 46.13
CA ARG A 90 17.28 -44.22 45.51
C ARG A 90 17.86 -44.38 44.11
N LEU A 91 18.23 -45.59 43.69
CA LEU A 91 18.99 -45.84 42.47
C LEU A 91 18.38 -45.20 41.22
N ALA A 92 17.05 -45.25 41.08
CA ALA A 92 16.34 -44.64 39.97
C ALA A 92 16.54 -43.11 39.86
N SER A 93 16.70 -42.44 41.00
CA SER A 93 16.84 -40.97 41.10
C SER A 93 18.28 -40.46 41.06
N LEU A 94 19.26 -41.34 41.28
CA LEU A 94 20.67 -40.95 41.39
C LEU A 94 21.30 -40.67 40.02
N ASN A 95 22.24 -39.73 40.02
CA ASN A 95 23.07 -39.49 38.84
C ASN A 95 24.22 -40.51 38.78
N PRO A 96 24.82 -40.76 37.60
CA PRO A 96 25.89 -41.75 37.43
C PRO A 96 27.10 -41.57 38.36
N ARG A 97 27.49 -40.32 38.64
CA ARG A 97 28.64 -40.04 39.50
C ARG A 97 28.35 -40.42 40.95
N ASP A 98 27.16 -40.10 41.44
CA ASP A 98 26.72 -40.45 42.79
C ASP A 98 26.55 -41.97 42.93
N ILE A 99 26.07 -42.63 41.87
CA ILE A 99 26.01 -44.10 41.75
C ILE A 99 27.41 -44.70 41.92
N ASP A 100 28.39 -44.24 41.13
CA ASP A 100 29.76 -44.75 41.19
C ASP A 100 30.40 -44.51 42.57
N GLN A 101 30.19 -43.33 43.16
CA GLN A 101 30.73 -42.99 44.48
C GLN A 101 30.10 -43.83 45.60
N THR A 102 28.78 -44.06 45.56
CA THR A 102 28.08 -44.87 46.55
C THR A 102 28.45 -46.34 46.43
N LEU A 103 28.57 -46.86 45.21
CA LEU A 103 29.06 -48.23 44.96
C LEU A 103 30.48 -48.43 45.45
N ALA A 104 31.39 -47.46 45.25
CA ALA A 104 32.76 -47.56 45.73
C ALA A 104 32.80 -47.73 47.26
N THR A 105 32.05 -46.90 47.99
CA THR A 105 31.93 -46.97 49.45
C THR A 105 31.31 -48.29 49.89
N LEU A 106 30.21 -48.73 49.26
CA LEU A 106 29.53 -49.98 49.62
C LEU A 106 30.40 -51.21 49.36
N ARG A 107 31.15 -51.23 48.25
CA ARG A 107 32.11 -52.31 47.96
C ARG A 107 33.19 -52.37 49.05
N GLU A 108 33.79 -51.24 49.42
CA GLU A 108 34.80 -51.19 50.47
C GLU A 108 34.25 -51.67 51.83
N GLN A 109 33.05 -51.20 52.20
CA GLN A 109 32.41 -51.55 53.47
C GLN A 109 32.04 -53.04 53.58
N VAL A 110 31.79 -53.72 52.46
CA VAL A 110 31.31 -55.12 52.42
C VAL A 110 32.44 -56.14 52.15
N VAL A 111 33.67 -55.68 51.88
CA VAL A 111 34.86 -56.56 51.75
C VAL A 111 35.18 -57.27 53.06
N SER A 112 35.41 -56.53 54.15
CA SER A 112 35.74 -57.09 55.47
C SER A 112 35.02 -56.35 56.61
N PRO A 113 33.68 -56.37 56.66
CA PRO A 113 32.92 -55.59 57.64
C PRO A 113 33.12 -56.14 59.06
N ASN A 114 33.38 -55.26 60.02
CA ASN A 114 33.41 -55.64 61.45
C ASN A 114 31.98 -55.63 62.00
N VAL A 115 31.19 -56.63 61.59
CA VAL A 115 29.76 -56.79 61.88
C VAL A 115 29.45 -58.26 62.15
N ILE A 116 28.27 -58.54 62.72
CA ILE A 116 27.79 -59.91 62.99
C ILE A 116 26.45 -60.09 62.28
N GLY A 117 26.38 -61.04 61.34
CA GLY A 117 25.21 -61.34 60.51
C GLY A 117 25.58 -62.13 59.25
N ASP A 118 24.66 -62.24 58.29
CA ASP A 118 24.89 -62.95 57.02
C ASP A 118 25.68 -62.07 56.02
N ILE A 119 27.00 -62.04 56.20
CA ILE A 119 27.94 -61.28 55.34
C ILE A 119 27.87 -61.76 53.86
N PRO A 120 27.79 -63.07 53.55
CA PRO A 120 27.58 -63.54 52.19
C PRO A 120 26.29 -63.01 51.54
N ALA A 121 25.18 -62.89 52.27
CA ALA A 121 23.95 -62.29 51.75
C ALA A 121 24.12 -60.79 51.44
N LEU A 122 24.82 -60.02 52.29
CA LEU A 122 25.14 -58.61 51.99
C LEU A 122 25.96 -58.47 50.71
N ARG A 123 26.99 -59.31 50.52
CA ARG A 123 27.80 -59.31 49.27
C ARG A 123 26.94 -59.58 48.04
N ARG A 124 26.05 -60.59 48.08
CA ARG A 124 25.12 -60.88 46.97
C ARG A 124 24.17 -59.73 46.68
N ARG A 125 23.68 -59.01 47.71
CA ARG A 125 22.85 -57.82 47.50
C ARG A 125 23.65 -56.71 46.84
N VAL A 126 24.87 -56.42 47.29
CA VAL A 126 25.74 -55.42 46.65
C VAL A 126 26.01 -55.78 45.18
N GLU A 127 26.29 -57.04 44.85
CA GLU A 127 26.45 -57.51 43.46
C GLU A 127 25.18 -57.33 42.62
N ALA A 128 24.00 -57.59 43.19
CA ALA A 128 22.73 -57.37 42.50
C ALA A 128 22.46 -55.89 42.23
N VAL A 129 22.75 -55.03 43.21
CA VAL A 129 22.59 -53.58 43.10
C VAL A 129 23.59 -52.98 42.12
N GLU A 130 24.81 -53.54 42.06
CA GLU A 130 25.81 -53.17 41.07
C GLU A 130 25.33 -53.41 39.63
N LYS A 131 24.69 -54.56 39.36
CA LYS A 131 24.08 -54.82 38.04
C LYS A 131 22.97 -53.83 37.72
N ALA A 132 22.06 -53.58 38.66
CA ALA A 132 20.99 -52.60 38.50
C ALA A 132 21.54 -51.17 38.28
N ALA A 133 22.68 -50.85 38.90
CA ALA A 133 23.34 -49.57 38.75
C ALA A 133 23.95 -49.37 37.36
N GLU A 134 24.56 -50.41 36.77
CA GLU A 134 25.02 -50.35 35.37
C GLU A 134 23.84 -50.15 34.40
N GLU A 135 22.73 -50.88 34.58
CA GLU A 135 21.52 -50.69 33.79
C GLU A 135 20.99 -49.26 33.90
N ARG A 136 20.94 -48.71 35.12
CA ARG A 136 20.53 -47.31 35.34
C ARG A 136 21.46 -46.32 34.67
N LYS A 137 22.78 -46.56 34.69
CA LYS A 137 23.78 -45.71 34.03
C LYS A 137 23.62 -45.70 32.52
N GLU A 138 23.32 -46.83 31.90
CA GLU A 138 23.02 -46.93 30.46
C GLU A 138 21.70 -46.21 30.11
N VAL A 139 20.63 -46.37 30.91
CA VAL A 139 19.40 -45.59 30.74
C VAL A 139 19.68 -44.08 30.84
N ALA A 140 20.44 -43.65 31.86
CA ALA A 140 20.82 -42.24 32.02
C ALA A 140 21.68 -41.72 30.86
N ARG A 141 22.46 -42.58 30.20
CA ARG A 141 23.28 -42.24 29.04
C ARG A 141 22.41 -42.02 27.82
N GLU A 142 21.47 -42.91 27.53
CA GLU A 142 20.54 -42.75 26.41
C GLU A 142 19.58 -41.57 26.64
N GLU A 143 19.09 -41.33 27.85
CA GLU A 143 18.31 -40.13 28.21
C GLU A 143 19.09 -38.84 27.91
N ARG A 144 20.37 -38.78 28.31
CA ARG A 144 21.24 -37.61 28.02
C ARG A 144 21.52 -37.44 26.53
N LYS A 145 21.69 -38.54 25.80
CA LYS A 145 21.88 -38.53 24.35
C LYS A 145 20.62 -38.04 23.63
N ALA A 146 19.44 -38.53 24.02
CA ALA A 146 18.15 -38.08 23.50
C ALA A 146 17.91 -36.60 23.81
N ALA A 147 18.19 -36.15 25.04
CA ALA A 147 18.07 -34.74 25.41
C ALA A 147 18.98 -33.82 24.58
N LYS A 148 20.22 -34.25 24.29
CA LYS A 148 21.13 -33.52 23.40
C LYS A 148 20.63 -33.52 21.95
N ALA A 149 20.11 -34.64 21.45
CA ALA A 149 19.54 -34.72 20.11
C ALA A 149 18.32 -33.79 19.96
N GLN A 150 17.44 -33.74 20.95
CA GLN A 150 16.30 -32.82 20.97
C GLN A 150 16.77 -31.36 21.02
N ALA A 151 17.74 -31.03 21.88
CA ALA A 151 18.28 -29.68 21.97
C ALA A 151 18.94 -29.22 20.66
N LEU A 152 19.58 -30.15 19.94
CA LEU A 152 20.11 -29.89 18.60
C LEU A 152 18.98 -29.62 17.60
N ALA A 153 17.92 -30.44 17.60
CA ALA A 153 16.76 -30.27 16.73
C ALA A 153 16.06 -28.92 16.98
N ASP A 154 15.78 -28.57 18.25
CA ASP A 154 15.10 -27.33 18.63
C ASP A 154 15.92 -26.10 18.19
N ARG A 155 17.24 -26.12 18.45
CA ARG A 155 18.13 -25.02 18.03
C ARG A 155 18.24 -24.93 16.51
N THR A 156 18.29 -26.06 15.81
CA THR A 156 18.28 -26.08 14.33
C THR A 156 16.99 -25.49 13.78
N ALA A 157 15.83 -25.82 14.36
CA ALA A 157 14.54 -25.28 13.95
C ALA A 157 14.43 -23.76 14.15
N VAL A 158 15.10 -23.18 15.16
CA VAL A 158 15.21 -21.72 15.31
C VAL A 158 16.01 -21.10 14.16
N VAL A 159 17.13 -21.73 13.78
CA VAL A 159 17.97 -21.27 12.67
C VAL A 159 17.22 -21.35 11.34
N GLU A 160 16.57 -22.47 11.07
CA GLU A 160 15.80 -22.68 9.82
C GLU A 160 14.62 -21.70 9.71
N ARG A 161 13.92 -21.41 10.82
CA ARG A 161 12.89 -20.35 10.83
C ARG A 161 13.48 -18.97 10.54
N ALA A 162 14.66 -18.66 11.05
CA ALA A 162 15.33 -17.39 10.75
C ALA A 162 15.75 -17.30 9.27
N GLU A 163 16.30 -18.39 8.71
CA GLU A 163 16.65 -18.50 7.29
C GLU A 163 15.41 -18.38 6.39
N ALA A 164 14.29 -19.00 6.77
CA ALA A 164 13.03 -18.91 6.06
C ALA A 164 12.48 -17.47 6.01
N VAL A 165 12.66 -16.67 7.08
CA VAL A 165 12.28 -15.25 7.09
C VAL A 165 13.12 -14.46 6.08
N VAL A 166 14.42 -14.77 5.94
CA VAL A 166 15.33 -14.10 5.00
C VAL A 166 15.09 -14.52 3.56
N ALA A 167 14.68 -15.78 3.34
CA ALA A 167 14.40 -16.33 2.02
C ALA A 167 13.13 -15.76 1.36
N GLN A 168 12.31 -15.01 2.09
CA GLN A 168 11.13 -14.34 1.54
C GLN A 168 11.54 -13.24 0.55
N ASP A 169 10.73 -13.08 -0.51
CA ASP A 169 10.89 -12.03 -1.50
C ASP A 169 10.90 -10.64 -0.82
N PRO A 170 12.00 -9.87 -0.88
CA PRO A 170 12.10 -8.54 -0.27
C PRO A 170 10.95 -7.59 -0.64
N ALA A 171 10.35 -7.75 -1.83
CA ALA A 171 9.22 -6.91 -2.26
C ALA A 171 7.90 -7.24 -1.55
N LYS A 172 7.75 -8.46 -1.03
CA LYS A 172 6.54 -8.95 -0.34
C LYS A 172 6.75 -9.08 1.17
N THR A 173 7.98 -8.97 1.64
CA THR A 173 8.34 -9.09 3.06
C THR A 173 7.72 -7.98 3.88
N HIS A 174 6.95 -8.35 4.91
CA HIS A 174 6.46 -7.40 5.91
C HIS A 174 7.59 -7.06 6.90
N TRP A 175 8.44 -6.09 6.54
CA TRP A 175 9.71 -5.76 7.24
C TRP A 175 9.59 -5.56 8.75
N LYS A 176 8.52 -4.91 9.24
CA LYS A 176 8.32 -4.67 10.68
C LYS A 176 8.04 -5.97 11.45
N GLN A 177 7.23 -6.85 10.87
CA GLN A 177 6.81 -8.11 11.50
C GLN A 177 7.93 -9.13 11.42
N SER A 178 8.55 -9.27 10.25
CA SER A 178 9.71 -10.15 10.03
C SER A 178 10.88 -9.76 10.95
N GLY A 179 11.11 -8.46 11.13
CA GLY A 179 12.11 -7.96 12.07
C GLY A 179 11.74 -8.14 13.55
N GLN A 180 10.45 -8.30 13.89
CA GLN A 180 10.01 -8.72 15.22
C GLN A 180 10.24 -10.22 15.40
N THR A 181 9.83 -11.05 14.44
CA THR A 181 10.06 -12.50 14.46
C THR A 181 11.53 -12.85 14.64
N LEU A 182 12.46 -12.17 13.93
CA LEU A 182 13.91 -12.40 14.11
C LEU A 182 14.43 -11.99 15.50
N ARG A 183 13.79 -11.01 16.16
CA ARG A 183 14.12 -10.64 17.55
C ARG A 183 13.59 -11.68 18.53
N ASP A 184 12.39 -12.18 18.31
CA ASP A 184 11.79 -13.22 19.15
C ASP A 184 12.58 -14.54 19.05
N LEU A 185 12.99 -14.92 17.83
CA LEU A 185 13.85 -16.08 17.59
C LEU A 185 15.22 -15.97 18.28
N LEU A 186 15.77 -14.75 18.40
CA LEU A 186 17.02 -14.53 19.14
C LEU A 186 16.82 -14.78 20.65
N GLU A 187 15.70 -14.33 21.20
CA GLU A 187 15.39 -14.58 22.62
C GLU A 187 15.09 -16.06 22.87
N GLU A 188 14.41 -16.72 21.94
CA GLU A 188 14.21 -18.18 21.95
C GLU A 188 15.55 -18.93 21.93
N TRP A 189 16.46 -18.56 21.01
CA TRP A 189 17.82 -19.12 20.95
C TRP A 189 18.57 -18.97 22.29
N LYS A 190 18.56 -17.77 22.88
CA LYS A 190 19.20 -17.52 24.19
C LYS A 190 18.57 -18.35 25.31
N ALA A 191 17.25 -18.54 25.28
CA ALA A 191 16.54 -19.37 26.26
C ALA A 191 16.94 -20.85 26.14
N LEU A 192 17.03 -21.37 24.91
CA LEU A 192 17.47 -22.74 24.61
C LEU A 192 18.94 -22.99 25.00
N GLN A 193 19.81 -21.98 24.86
CA GLN A 193 21.19 -22.07 25.35
C GLN A 193 21.28 -22.04 26.88
N ARG A 194 20.46 -21.24 27.56
CA ARG A 194 20.49 -21.11 29.02
C ARG A 194 19.88 -22.31 29.75
N ARG A 195 18.78 -22.86 29.22
CA ARG A 195 17.97 -23.89 29.88
C ARG A 195 18.23 -25.31 29.37
N GLY A 196 18.75 -25.45 28.15
CA GLY A 196 18.96 -26.75 27.51
C GLY A 196 20.28 -27.43 27.86
N PRO A 197 20.44 -28.72 27.53
CA PRO A 197 21.73 -29.41 27.54
C PRO A 197 22.80 -28.64 26.77
N ARG A 198 24.05 -28.68 27.26
CA ARG A 198 25.19 -28.15 26.50
C ARG A 198 25.49 -29.08 25.32
N LEU A 199 25.53 -28.50 24.13
CA LEU A 199 25.95 -29.21 22.93
C LEU A 199 27.47 -29.08 22.75
N GLU A 200 27.99 -29.76 21.75
CA GLU A 200 29.39 -29.66 21.36
C GLU A 200 29.64 -28.27 20.76
N LYS A 201 30.77 -27.66 21.11
CA LYS A 201 31.02 -26.25 20.82
C LYS A 201 31.06 -25.95 19.32
N SER A 202 31.62 -26.84 18.51
CA SER A 202 31.69 -26.63 17.06
C SER A 202 30.30 -26.58 16.42
N VAL A 203 29.38 -27.44 16.87
CA VAL A 203 27.98 -27.43 16.41
C VAL A 203 27.25 -26.16 16.84
N GLU A 204 27.44 -25.69 18.08
CA GLU A 204 26.83 -24.44 18.54
C GLU A 204 27.35 -23.23 17.75
N ASP A 205 28.64 -23.17 17.48
CA ASP A 205 29.29 -22.10 16.73
C ASP A 205 28.79 -22.07 15.26
N GLU A 206 28.59 -23.24 14.63
CA GLU A 206 28.05 -23.34 13.27
C GLU A 206 26.61 -22.84 13.18
N LEU A 207 25.74 -23.31 14.08
CA LEU A 207 24.34 -22.87 14.14
C LEU A 207 24.24 -21.38 14.43
N TRP A 208 25.07 -20.87 15.34
CA TRP A 208 25.12 -19.43 15.63
C TRP A 208 25.59 -18.62 14.42
N LYS A 209 26.59 -19.10 13.68
CA LYS A 209 27.07 -18.45 12.44
C LYS A 209 25.94 -18.36 11.40
N ARG A 210 25.18 -19.44 11.20
CA ARG A 210 24.01 -19.46 10.30
C ARG A 210 22.95 -18.44 10.74
N PHE A 211 22.57 -18.46 12.02
CA PHE A 211 21.59 -17.53 12.58
C PHE A 211 22.01 -16.05 12.47
N SER A 212 23.26 -15.75 12.83
CA SER A 212 23.82 -14.40 12.75
C SER A 212 23.91 -13.91 11.30
N SER A 213 24.29 -14.79 10.37
CA SER A 213 24.30 -14.51 8.93
C SER A 213 22.90 -14.17 8.42
N ALA A 214 21.88 -14.96 8.77
CA ALA A 214 20.49 -14.71 8.41
C ALA A 214 20.04 -13.31 8.88
N ARG A 215 20.29 -12.96 10.15
CA ARG A 215 19.96 -11.61 10.67
C ARG A 215 20.69 -10.49 9.94
N THR A 216 21.96 -10.66 9.65
CA THR A 216 22.77 -9.66 8.92
C THR A 216 22.26 -9.47 7.49
N GLN A 217 21.90 -10.57 6.81
CA GLN A 217 21.30 -10.53 5.48
C GLN A 217 19.94 -9.83 5.50
N PHE A 218 19.07 -10.12 6.48
CA PHE A 218 17.79 -9.42 6.65
C PHE A 218 17.98 -7.91 6.76
N ASP A 219 18.89 -7.46 7.63
CA ASP A 219 19.15 -6.03 7.82
C ASP A 219 19.70 -5.37 6.55
N ARG A 220 20.54 -6.07 5.78
CA ARG A 220 21.03 -5.61 4.48
C ARG A 220 19.88 -5.47 3.48
N HIS A 221 19.06 -6.50 3.31
CA HIS A 221 17.92 -6.47 2.37
C HIS A 221 16.93 -5.36 2.75
N ARG A 222 16.66 -5.18 4.05
CA ARG A 222 15.79 -4.12 4.56
C ARG A 222 16.33 -2.74 4.19
N ARG A 223 17.60 -2.46 4.48
CA ARG A 223 18.24 -1.17 4.15
C ARG A 223 18.22 -0.91 2.66
N GLN A 224 18.55 -1.92 1.86
CA GLN A 224 18.54 -1.81 0.41
C GLN A 224 17.13 -1.52 -0.14
N PHE A 225 16.12 -2.23 0.34
CA PHE A 225 14.73 -2.01 -0.07
C PHE A 225 14.26 -0.59 0.21
N PHE A 226 14.45 -0.09 1.44
CA PHE A 226 14.04 1.27 1.79
C PHE A 226 14.88 2.34 1.09
N SER A 227 16.16 2.09 0.85
CA SER A 227 17.00 2.99 0.05
C SER A 227 16.53 3.07 -1.40
N GLN A 228 16.15 1.95 -2.02
CA GLN A 228 15.64 1.95 -3.39
C GLN A 228 14.27 2.63 -3.49
N LEU A 229 13.40 2.39 -2.50
CA LEU A 229 12.09 3.03 -2.41
C LEU A 229 12.21 4.54 -2.24
N ASP A 230 13.11 5.00 -1.37
CA ASP A 230 13.41 6.42 -1.17
C ASP A 230 13.99 7.08 -2.43
N GLN A 231 14.95 6.43 -3.10
CA GLN A 231 15.49 6.89 -4.38
C GLN A 231 14.41 7.01 -5.46
N ALA A 232 13.52 6.01 -5.58
CA ALA A 232 12.43 6.04 -6.54
C ALA A 232 11.42 7.17 -6.25
N GLN A 233 11.10 7.41 -4.97
CA GLN A 233 10.22 8.51 -4.57
C GLN A 233 10.86 9.88 -4.79
N SER A 234 12.14 10.03 -4.46
CA SER A 234 12.91 11.25 -4.70
C SER A 234 12.99 11.58 -6.20
N GLU A 235 13.22 10.56 -7.04
CA GLU A 235 13.23 10.74 -8.49
C GLU A 235 11.86 11.13 -9.04
N ALA A 236 10.80 10.45 -8.59
CA ALA A 236 9.42 10.79 -8.94
C ALA A 236 9.09 12.26 -8.62
N LYS A 237 9.48 12.70 -7.40
CA LYS A 237 9.31 14.07 -6.95
C LYS A 237 10.09 15.05 -7.82
N ARG A 238 11.38 14.78 -8.07
CA ARG A 238 12.24 15.64 -8.90
C ARG A 238 11.67 15.84 -10.30
N VAL A 239 11.22 14.76 -10.95
CA VAL A 239 10.59 14.83 -12.28
C VAL A 239 9.32 15.68 -12.24
N LYS A 240 8.46 15.49 -11.24
CA LYS A 240 7.21 16.25 -11.12
C LYS A 240 7.45 17.72 -10.77
N GLU A 241 8.44 18.04 -9.94
CA GLU A 241 8.84 19.41 -9.64
C GLU A 241 9.35 20.13 -10.89
N ALA A 242 10.11 19.46 -11.76
CA ALA A 242 10.52 20.01 -13.05
C ALA A 242 9.32 20.30 -13.96
N LEU A 243 8.35 19.39 -14.04
CA LEU A 243 7.11 19.61 -14.80
C LEU A 243 6.27 20.76 -14.24
N ILE A 244 6.24 20.94 -12.92
CA ILE A 244 5.59 22.06 -12.26
C ILE A 244 6.31 23.37 -12.61
N ALA A 245 7.64 23.41 -12.58
CA ALA A 245 8.39 24.61 -12.95
C ALA A 245 8.15 25.00 -14.42
N GLU A 246 8.10 24.03 -15.34
CA GLU A 246 7.71 24.26 -16.74
C GLU A 246 6.27 24.79 -16.85
N ALA A 247 5.34 24.24 -16.07
CA ALA A 247 3.94 24.71 -16.01
C ALA A 247 3.80 26.11 -15.42
N GLU A 248 4.56 26.44 -14.38
CA GLU A 248 4.58 27.76 -13.73
C GLU A 248 5.15 28.82 -14.70
N ALA A 249 6.21 28.50 -15.44
CA ALA A 249 6.79 29.40 -16.44
C ALA A 249 5.84 29.75 -17.60
N LEU A 250 4.91 28.84 -17.93
CA LEU A 250 3.91 29.04 -18.97
C LEU A 250 2.65 29.78 -18.49
N SER A 251 2.48 29.94 -17.18
CA SER A 251 1.21 30.38 -16.58
C SER A 251 0.77 31.80 -16.98
N SER A 252 1.72 32.70 -17.25
CA SER A 252 1.49 34.09 -17.65
C SER A 252 1.60 34.34 -19.16
N SER A 253 1.79 33.27 -19.95
CA SER A 253 1.92 33.40 -21.40
C SER A 253 0.62 33.84 -22.08
N VAL A 254 0.74 34.75 -23.05
CA VAL A 254 -0.38 35.23 -23.89
C VAL A 254 -0.42 34.55 -25.27
N ASP A 255 0.51 33.64 -25.56
CA ASP A 255 0.47 32.79 -26.75
C ASP A 255 -0.52 31.63 -26.50
N TRP A 256 -1.82 31.94 -26.63
CA TRP A 256 -2.91 31.07 -26.18
C TRP A 256 -2.93 29.69 -26.84
N SER A 257 -2.62 29.61 -28.13
CA SER A 257 -2.69 28.36 -28.89
C SER A 257 -1.51 27.45 -28.56
N ARG A 258 -0.28 27.99 -28.68
CA ARG A 258 0.95 27.23 -28.42
C ARG A 258 1.02 26.78 -26.96
N THR A 259 0.69 27.67 -26.03
CA THR A 259 0.75 27.38 -24.60
C THR A 259 -0.29 26.33 -24.19
N ALA A 260 -1.50 26.36 -24.77
CA ALA A 260 -2.49 25.31 -24.55
C ALA A 260 -2.01 23.94 -25.09
N GLY A 261 -1.27 23.91 -26.20
CA GLY A 261 -0.59 22.71 -26.69
C GLY A 261 0.47 22.20 -25.71
N ALA A 262 1.33 23.09 -25.23
CA ALA A 262 2.38 22.76 -24.25
C ALA A 262 1.81 22.20 -22.94
N TYR A 263 0.72 22.75 -22.41
CA TYR A 263 0.04 22.20 -21.23
C TYR A 263 -0.53 20.80 -21.44
N ARG A 264 -0.97 20.44 -22.66
CA ARG A 264 -1.40 19.07 -22.97
C ARG A 264 -0.20 18.12 -22.93
N GLU A 265 0.94 18.53 -23.46
CA GLU A 265 2.15 17.72 -23.42
C GLU A 265 2.68 17.55 -21.99
N LEU A 266 2.68 18.62 -21.19
CA LEU A 266 3.02 18.54 -19.76
C LEU A 266 2.10 17.57 -19.01
N MET A 267 0.80 17.55 -19.34
CA MET A 267 -0.14 16.58 -18.76
C MET A 267 0.18 15.13 -19.15
N ASN A 268 0.62 14.89 -20.39
CA ASN A 268 1.03 13.57 -20.84
C ASN A 268 2.29 13.11 -20.10
N ARG A 269 3.31 13.99 -20.02
CA ARG A 269 4.54 13.74 -19.24
C ARG A 269 4.24 13.53 -17.76
N TRP A 270 3.30 14.28 -17.18
CA TRP A 270 2.83 14.10 -15.80
C TRP A 270 2.24 12.70 -15.56
N LYS A 271 1.38 12.23 -16.47
CA LYS A 271 0.77 10.90 -16.39
C LYS A 271 1.79 9.77 -16.55
N ALA A 272 2.84 10.00 -17.35
CA ALA A 272 3.94 9.06 -17.56
C ALA A 272 4.98 9.08 -16.43
N ALA A 273 5.02 10.14 -15.62
CA ALA A 273 6.00 10.28 -14.56
C ALA A 273 5.82 9.20 -13.46
N PRO A 274 6.92 8.72 -12.85
CA PRO A 274 6.85 7.84 -11.69
C PRO A 274 6.03 8.45 -10.55
N ARG A 275 5.45 7.61 -9.70
CA ARG A 275 4.66 8.05 -8.53
C ARG A 275 5.54 8.18 -7.30
N ALA A 276 5.42 9.30 -6.59
CA ALA A 276 5.99 9.46 -5.26
C ALA A 276 5.04 8.85 -4.21
N SER A 277 5.28 9.16 -2.93
CA SER A 277 4.31 8.81 -1.89
C SER A 277 2.96 9.50 -2.16
N ARG A 278 1.84 8.87 -1.79
CA ARG A 278 0.49 9.39 -2.08
C ARG A 278 0.32 10.85 -1.63
N LYS A 279 0.77 11.16 -0.41
CA LYS A 279 0.66 12.51 0.17
C LYS A 279 1.45 13.55 -0.64
N GLU A 280 2.65 13.19 -1.10
CA GLU A 280 3.48 14.09 -1.90
C GLU A 280 2.92 14.25 -3.32
N ASP A 281 2.47 13.15 -3.94
CA ASP A 281 1.83 13.17 -5.26
C ASP A 281 0.61 14.10 -5.28
N ASP A 282 -0.24 14.03 -4.25
CA ASP A 282 -1.42 14.90 -4.12
C ASP A 282 -1.03 16.39 -4.02
N ALA A 283 0.01 16.70 -3.24
CA ALA A 283 0.52 18.07 -3.09
C ALA A 283 1.15 18.61 -4.39
N LEU A 284 1.96 17.78 -5.07
CA LEU A 284 2.58 18.12 -6.35
C LEU A 284 1.49 18.33 -7.42
N TRP A 285 0.46 17.48 -7.45
CA TRP A 285 -0.66 17.61 -8.38
C TRP A 285 -1.43 18.90 -8.17
N ALA A 286 -1.72 19.27 -6.92
CA ALA A 286 -2.39 20.52 -6.60
C ALA A 286 -1.61 21.74 -7.12
N ARG A 287 -0.28 21.75 -6.97
CA ARG A 287 0.59 22.81 -7.51
C ARG A 287 0.57 22.86 -9.03
N PHE A 288 0.73 21.71 -9.70
CA PHE A 288 0.66 21.63 -11.16
C PHE A 288 -0.68 22.17 -11.69
N ARG A 289 -1.78 21.79 -11.04
CA ARG A 289 -3.13 22.26 -11.39
C ARG A 289 -3.33 23.74 -11.13
N ALA A 290 -2.79 24.27 -10.04
CA ALA A 290 -2.85 25.70 -9.76
C ALA A 290 -2.14 26.52 -10.85
N ALA A 291 -0.95 26.10 -11.28
CA ALA A 291 -0.23 26.76 -12.38
C ALA A 291 -1.02 26.72 -13.71
N GLN A 292 -1.62 25.57 -14.03
CA GLN A 292 -2.48 25.43 -15.20
C GLN A 292 -3.73 26.33 -15.12
N GLN A 293 -4.33 26.43 -13.94
CA GLN A 293 -5.55 27.20 -13.71
C GLN A 293 -5.35 28.69 -14.03
N VAL A 294 -4.22 29.28 -13.62
CA VAL A 294 -3.88 30.69 -13.89
C VAL A 294 -3.95 31.02 -15.39
N PHE A 295 -3.35 30.19 -16.24
CA PHE A 295 -3.34 30.39 -17.69
C PHE A 295 -4.75 30.27 -18.30
N PHE A 296 -5.49 29.22 -17.94
CA PHE A 296 -6.82 28.99 -18.52
C PHE A 296 -7.87 29.98 -18.02
N ASP A 297 -7.72 30.52 -16.81
CA ASP A 297 -8.57 31.60 -16.30
C ASP A 297 -8.26 32.92 -17.01
N ALA A 298 -6.98 33.25 -17.22
CA ALA A 298 -6.60 34.42 -18.00
C ALA A 298 -7.11 34.35 -19.45
N ARG A 299 -7.02 33.17 -20.08
CA ARG A 299 -7.58 32.93 -21.40
C ARG A 299 -9.10 33.11 -21.43
N ARG A 300 -9.79 32.50 -20.46
CA ARG A 300 -11.25 32.60 -20.34
C ARG A 300 -11.68 34.06 -20.19
N ALA A 301 -11.02 34.82 -19.32
CA ALA A 301 -11.33 36.23 -19.11
C ALA A 301 -11.16 37.06 -20.39
N LYS A 302 -10.12 36.77 -21.20
CA LYS A 302 -9.91 37.42 -22.50
C LYS A 302 -10.98 37.05 -23.53
N ASP A 303 -11.36 35.77 -23.60
CA ASP A 303 -12.42 35.29 -24.49
C ASP A 303 -13.77 35.92 -24.08
N GLU A 304 -14.09 35.96 -22.78
CA GLU A 304 -15.29 36.63 -22.22
C GLU A 304 -15.32 38.14 -22.51
N ALA A 305 -14.19 38.84 -22.42
CA ALA A 305 -14.09 40.26 -22.76
C ALA A 305 -14.33 40.51 -24.26
N THR A 306 -13.82 39.62 -25.13
CA THR A 306 -14.05 39.69 -26.57
C THR A 306 -15.54 39.45 -26.90
N ASP A 307 -16.16 38.48 -26.24
CA ASP A 307 -17.58 38.18 -26.40
C ASP A 307 -18.47 39.32 -25.87
N ALA A 308 -18.06 40.01 -24.80
CA ALA A 308 -18.74 41.21 -24.32
C ALA A 308 -18.69 42.34 -25.36
N GLN A 309 -17.50 42.62 -25.93
CA GLN A 309 -17.34 43.60 -27.00
C GLN A 309 -18.22 43.26 -28.21
N TYR A 310 -18.27 41.99 -28.63
CA TYR A 310 -19.12 41.58 -29.75
C TYR A 310 -20.60 41.78 -29.44
N ARG A 311 -21.06 41.53 -28.21
CA ARG A 311 -22.44 41.81 -27.80
C ARG A 311 -22.78 43.30 -27.83
N GLU A 312 -21.87 44.17 -27.43
CA GLU A 312 -22.05 45.62 -27.54
C GLU A 312 -22.13 46.06 -29.01
N ASN A 313 -21.23 45.53 -29.85
CA ASN A 313 -21.26 45.77 -31.29
C ASN A 313 -22.57 45.29 -31.92
N LEU A 314 -23.13 44.17 -31.46
CA LEU A 314 -24.41 43.66 -31.94
C LEU A 314 -25.54 44.67 -31.69
N VAL A 315 -25.62 45.24 -30.48
CA VAL A 315 -26.62 46.25 -30.14
C VAL A 315 -26.47 47.49 -31.03
N ALA A 316 -25.23 47.97 -31.24
CA ALA A 316 -24.96 49.10 -32.12
C ALA A 316 -25.34 48.81 -33.58
N LYS A 317 -25.02 47.61 -34.10
CA LYS A 317 -25.43 47.19 -35.45
C LYS A 317 -26.93 47.05 -35.59
N GLU A 318 -27.63 46.56 -34.58
CA GLU A 318 -29.10 46.48 -34.59
C GLU A 318 -29.75 47.87 -34.63
N ALA A 319 -29.16 48.86 -33.94
CA ALA A 319 -29.60 50.25 -34.04
C ALA A 319 -29.38 50.83 -35.45
N ILE A 320 -28.23 50.54 -36.07
CA ILE A 320 -27.93 50.94 -37.46
C ILE A 320 -28.91 50.27 -38.45
N LEU A 321 -29.26 48.99 -38.24
CA LEU A 321 -30.27 48.31 -39.05
C LEU A 321 -31.65 48.95 -38.93
N ALA A 322 -32.05 49.36 -37.73
CA ALA A 322 -33.31 50.07 -37.54
C ALA A 322 -33.34 51.41 -38.30
N ASP A 323 -32.19 52.11 -38.41
CA ASP A 323 -32.07 53.29 -39.27
C ASP A 323 -32.08 52.94 -40.77
N ALA A 324 -31.46 51.82 -41.15
CA ALA A 324 -31.42 51.34 -42.54
C ALA A 324 -32.81 50.96 -43.05
N GLU A 325 -33.59 50.28 -42.22
CA GLU A 325 -34.95 49.86 -42.57
C GLU A 325 -35.89 51.06 -42.79
N LYS A 326 -35.61 52.24 -42.21
CA LYS A 326 -36.36 53.48 -42.47
C LYS A 326 -36.15 54.06 -43.89
N ILE A 327 -35.13 53.60 -44.62
CA ILE A 327 -34.96 53.96 -46.04
C ILE A 327 -36.11 53.36 -46.88
N LEU A 328 -36.76 52.32 -46.37
CA LEU A 328 -37.86 51.65 -47.05
C LEU A 328 -39.22 52.24 -46.60
N PRO A 329 -40.17 52.45 -47.54
CA PRO A 329 -40.07 52.24 -48.98
C PRO A 329 -39.24 53.34 -49.68
N VAL A 330 -38.49 52.95 -50.73
CA VAL A 330 -37.63 53.87 -51.49
C VAL A 330 -38.50 54.79 -52.36
N THR A 331 -38.61 56.04 -51.96
CA THR A 331 -39.38 57.08 -52.67
C THR A 331 -38.50 58.05 -53.45
N ASP A 332 -37.30 58.33 -52.92
CA ASP A 332 -36.26 59.16 -53.55
C ASP A 332 -34.95 58.37 -53.56
N ILE A 333 -34.49 58.01 -54.75
CA ILE A 333 -33.36 57.10 -54.96
C ILE A 333 -32.03 57.76 -54.60
N GLU A 334 -31.84 59.02 -54.96
CA GLU A 334 -30.59 59.73 -54.68
C GLU A 334 -30.45 59.99 -53.18
N ARG A 335 -31.55 60.37 -52.52
CA ARG A 335 -31.58 60.48 -51.05
C ARG A 335 -31.36 59.13 -50.37
N ALA A 336 -32.00 58.05 -50.84
CA ALA A 336 -31.82 56.71 -50.29
C ALA A 336 -30.37 56.22 -50.43
N LYS A 337 -29.71 56.48 -51.56
CA LYS A 337 -28.28 56.16 -51.77
C LYS A 337 -27.36 56.95 -50.85
N ALA A 338 -27.62 58.25 -50.67
CA ALA A 338 -26.85 59.07 -49.73
C ALA A 338 -26.98 58.57 -48.28
N GLN A 339 -28.20 58.24 -47.85
CA GLN A 339 -28.45 57.68 -46.51
C GLN A 339 -27.83 56.29 -46.34
N LEU A 340 -27.92 55.43 -47.35
CA LEU A 340 -27.33 54.10 -47.33
C LEU A 340 -25.81 54.13 -47.17
N ARG A 341 -25.13 55.06 -47.86
CA ARG A 341 -23.67 55.25 -47.71
C ARG A 341 -23.28 55.58 -46.26
N VAL A 342 -23.98 56.54 -45.64
CA VAL A 342 -23.73 56.90 -44.23
C VAL A 342 -23.97 55.72 -43.28
N ILE A 343 -24.95 54.86 -43.59
CA ILE A 343 -25.23 53.65 -42.82
C ILE A 343 -24.14 52.59 -42.99
N GLN A 344 -23.63 52.42 -44.20
CA GLN A 344 -22.51 51.51 -44.49
C GLN A 344 -21.25 51.97 -43.76
N ASP A 345 -20.95 53.27 -43.76
CA ASP A 345 -19.81 53.83 -43.03
C ASP A 345 -19.93 53.54 -41.51
N ARG A 346 -21.10 53.82 -40.92
CA ARG A 346 -21.39 53.51 -39.49
C ARG A 346 -21.31 52.01 -39.22
N TRP A 347 -21.73 51.17 -40.17
CA TRP A 347 -21.73 49.72 -40.02
C TRP A 347 -20.33 49.11 -39.97
N GLU A 348 -19.44 49.63 -40.80
CA GLU A 348 -18.04 49.23 -40.86
C GLU A 348 -17.29 49.64 -39.59
N GLU A 349 -17.59 50.84 -39.05
CA GLU A 349 -16.96 51.37 -37.84
C GLU A 349 -17.22 50.52 -36.57
N VAL A 350 -18.41 49.94 -36.43
CA VAL A 350 -18.79 49.14 -35.23
C VAL A 350 -18.03 47.81 -35.13
N GLY A 351 -17.50 47.25 -36.22
CA GLY A 351 -16.70 46.02 -36.19
C GLY A 351 -17.52 44.72 -36.18
N ARG A 352 -17.03 43.68 -35.47
CA ARG A 352 -17.63 42.32 -35.53
C ARG A 352 -18.72 42.09 -34.47
N VAL A 353 -19.66 41.21 -34.79
CA VAL A 353 -20.75 40.76 -33.91
C VAL A 353 -20.59 39.27 -33.56
N PRO A 354 -21.35 38.71 -32.60
CA PRO A 354 -21.29 37.31 -32.27
C PRO A 354 -21.60 36.45 -33.50
N SER A 355 -20.88 35.32 -33.64
CA SER A 355 -20.99 34.45 -34.82
C SER A 355 -22.41 33.94 -35.06
N SER A 356 -23.18 33.72 -33.99
CA SER A 356 -24.60 33.32 -34.03
C SER A 356 -25.49 34.34 -34.76
N ASP A 357 -25.16 35.62 -34.63
CA ASP A 357 -25.98 36.74 -35.10
C ASP A 357 -25.48 37.33 -36.41
N LEU A 358 -24.24 37.02 -36.79
CA LEU A 358 -23.58 37.50 -37.99
C LEU A 358 -24.48 37.41 -39.23
N HIS A 359 -25.00 36.21 -39.53
CA HIS A 359 -25.78 35.99 -40.74
C HIS A 359 -27.12 36.75 -40.73
N ARG A 360 -27.79 36.81 -39.56
CA ARG A 360 -29.05 37.53 -39.37
C ARG A 360 -28.87 39.03 -39.58
N VAL A 361 -27.84 39.58 -38.95
CA VAL A 361 -27.53 41.01 -38.91
C VAL A 361 -27.08 41.48 -40.30
N GLU A 362 -26.15 40.77 -40.93
CA GLU A 362 -25.73 41.08 -42.32
C GLU A 362 -26.86 40.87 -43.34
N GLY A 363 -27.71 39.85 -43.16
CA GLY A 363 -28.84 39.58 -44.04
C GLY A 363 -29.83 40.75 -44.10
N ARG A 364 -30.13 41.38 -42.96
CA ARG A 364 -31.02 42.55 -42.90
C ARG A 364 -30.46 43.76 -43.64
N LEU A 365 -29.16 44.07 -43.49
CA LEU A 365 -28.53 45.17 -44.22
C LEU A 365 -28.55 44.90 -45.73
N ARG A 366 -28.18 43.69 -46.14
CA ARG A 366 -28.22 43.28 -47.56
C ARG A 366 -29.60 43.39 -48.17
N ALA A 367 -30.67 43.14 -47.41
CA ALA A 367 -32.03 43.30 -47.90
C ALA A 367 -32.38 44.77 -48.20
N VAL A 368 -31.97 45.70 -47.35
CA VAL A 368 -32.13 47.15 -47.59
C VAL A 368 -31.31 47.58 -48.81
N GLU A 369 -30.05 47.15 -48.91
CA GLU A 369 -29.19 47.42 -50.07
C GLU A 369 -29.80 46.89 -51.38
N ALA A 370 -30.36 45.67 -51.35
CA ALA A 370 -31.01 45.07 -52.49
C ALA A 370 -32.25 45.86 -52.91
N ALA A 371 -33.08 46.31 -51.95
CA ALA A 371 -34.27 47.11 -52.24
C ALA A 371 -33.93 48.49 -52.86
N VAL A 372 -32.87 49.16 -52.39
CA VAL A 372 -32.38 50.41 -53.01
C VAL A 372 -31.88 50.16 -54.42
N ARG A 373 -31.09 49.09 -54.63
CA ARG A 373 -30.61 48.70 -55.97
C ARG A 373 -31.76 48.37 -56.92
N GLU A 374 -32.78 47.64 -56.45
CA GLU A 374 -33.94 47.29 -57.26
C GLU A 374 -34.77 48.54 -57.63
N ALA A 375 -34.90 49.51 -56.72
CA ALA A 375 -35.56 50.78 -57.00
C ALA A 375 -34.79 51.61 -58.06
N GLU A 376 -33.46 51.68 -57.95
CA GLU A 376 -32.59 52.30 -58.95
C GLU A 376 -32.72 51.62 -60.31
N GLU A 377 -32.70 50.29 -60.36
CA GLU A 377 -32.85 49.54 -61.59
C GLU A 377 -34.24 49.76 -62.24
N LYS A 378 -35.31 49.83 -61.43
CA LYS A 378 -36.66 50.13 -61.93
C LYS A 378 -36.76 51.55 -62.51
N GLU A 379 -36.17 52.54 -61.85
CA GLU A 379 -36.14 53.92 -62.36
C GLU A 379 -35.36 53.98 -63.67
N TRP A 380 -34.15 53.41 -63.69
CA TRP A 380 -33.32 53.33 -64.90
C TRP A 380 -34.03 52.63 -66.05
N ARG A 381 -34.75 51.53 -65.80
CA ARG A 381 -35.55 50.85 -66.83
C ARG A 381 -36.67 51.75 -67.37
N ARG A 382 -37.33 52.54 -66.52
CA ARG A 382 -38.37 53.52 -66.92
C ARG A 382 -37.79 54.69 -67.71
N THR A 383 -36.62 55.18 -67.32
CA THR A 383 -35.96 56.33 -67.93
C THR A 383 -34.99 55.96 -69.05
N ASN A 384 -34.86 54.66 -69.37
CA ASN A 384 -33.91 54.13 -70.34
C ASN A 384 -33.99 54.89 -71.68
N PRO A 385 -32.94 55.63 -72.06
CA PRO A 385 -32.95 56.48 -73.25
C PRO A 385 -33.18 55.70 -74.53
N GLU A 386 -32.62 54.48 -74.65
CA GLU A 386 -32.78 53.66 -75.85
C GLU A 386 -34.18 53.07 -75.98
N THR A 387 -34.77 52.63 -74.87
CA THR A 387 -36.14 52.10 -74.87
C THR A 387 -37.14 53.21 -75.16
N ARG A 388 -36.95 54.40 -74.57
CA ARG A 388 -37.74 55.60 -74.89
C ARG A 388 -37.55 56.05 -76.34
N ALA A 389 -36.32 56.04 -76.86
CA ALA A 389 -36.06 56.39 -78.27
C ALA A 389 -36.68 55.39 -79.25
N ARG A 390 -36.59 54.08 -78.97
CA ARG A 390 -37.25 53.03 -79.77
C ARG A 390 -38.78 53.17 -79.75
N ALA A 391 -39.36 53.38 -78.56
CA ALA A 391 -40.80 53.57 -78.41
C ALA A 391 -41.29 54.87 -79.09
N ALA A 392 -40.55 55.98 -78.95
CA ALA A 392 -40.83 57.22 -79.67
C ALA A 392 -40.75 57.05 -81.20
N GLY A 393 -39.76 56.30 -81.70
CA GLY A 393 -39.66 55.96 -83.13
C GLY A 393 -40.83 55.12 -83.64
N MET A 394 -41.28 54.12 -82.87
CA MET A 394 -42.43 53.28 -83.20
C MET A 394 -43.75 54.05 -83.17
N VAL A 395 -43.91 54.97 -82.22
CA VAL A 395 -45.04 55.92 -82.17
C VAL A 395 -45.07 56.80 -83.42
N GLY A 396 -43.93 57.35 -83.84
CA GLY A 396 -43.83 58.13 -85.08
C GLY A 396 -44.23 57.32 -86.32
N GLN A 397 -43.83 56.05 -86.42
CA GLN A 397 -44.23 55.17 -87.53
C GLN A 397 -45.73 54.86 -87.52
N LEU A 398 -46.34 54.63 -86.35
CA LEU A 398 -47.78 54.40 -86.23
C LEU A 398 -48.60 55.66 -86.57
N GLN A 399 -48.14 56.84 -86.17
CA GLN A 399 -48.76 58.11 -86.54
C GLN A 399 -48.75 58.33 -88.06
N GLU A 400 -47.64 58.03 -88.74
CA GLU A 400 -47.56 58.12 -90.20
C GLU A 400 -48.51 57.12 -90.88
N GLN A 401 -48.59 55.87 -90.39
CA GLN A 401 -49.55 54.88 -90.90
C GLN A 401 -51.00 55.32 -90.70
N ILE A 402 -51.34 55.91 -89.54
CA ILE A 402 -52.68 56.45 -89.28
C ILE A 402 -52.97 57.60 -90.25
N ALA A 403 -52.03 58.53 -90.45
CA ALA A 403 -52.21 59.65 -91.39
C ALA A 403 -52.40 59.17 -92.84
N GLN A 404 -51.72 58.09 -93.26
CA GLN A 404 -51.93 57.47 -94.56
C GLN A 404 -53.30 56.80 -94.67
N LEU A 405 -53.72 56.08 -93.63
CA LEU A 405 -55.05 55.46 -93.57
C LEU A 405 -56.17 56.51 -93.58
N GLU A 406 -56.00 57.64 -92.88
CA GLU A 406 -56.93 58.77 -92.88
C GLU A 406 -57.09 59.37 -94.28
N ARG A 407 -55.98 59.56 -95.02
CA ARG A 407 -56.03 60.00 -96.42
C ARG A 407 -56.75 58.98 -97.30
N SER A 408 -56.40 57.71 -97.18
CA SER A 408 -57.05 56.65 -97.96
C SER A 408 -58.54 56.48 -97.64
N LEU A 409 -58.95 56.77 -96.41
CA LEU A 409 -60.35 56.79 -95.99
C LEU A 409 -61.09 57.95 -96.65
N ALA A 410 -60.51 59.16 -96.64
CA ALA A 410 -61.08 60.33 -97.30
C ALA A 410 -61.23 60.10 -98.82
N ASP A 411 -60.24 59.46 -99.45
CA ASP A 411 -60.28 59.10 -100.87
C ASP A 411 -61.39 58.07 -101.17
N ALA A 412 -61.51 57.01 -100.35
CA ALA A 412 -62.56 55.98 -100.48
C ALA A 412 -63.98 56.54 -100.27
N GLU A 413 -64.14 57.47 -99.32
CA GLU A 413 -65.40 58.19 -99.09
C GLU A 413 -65.76 59.10 -100.28
N SER A 414 -64.77 59.77 -100.88
CA SER A 414 -64.99 60.68 -102.03
C SER A 414 -65.38 59.94 -103.33
N THR A 415 -64.95 58.69 -103.47
CA THR A 415 -65.24 57.83 -104.65
C THR A 415 -66.50 56.98 -104.49
N GLY A 416 -67.17 57.06 -103.33
CA GLY A 416 -68.44 56.37 -103.07
C GLY A 416 -68.31 54.87 -102.77
N ASP A 417 -67.11 54.36 -102.56
CA ASP A 417 -66.85 52.94 -102.26
C ASP A 417 -66.99 52.66 -100.75
N ASN A 418 -68.24 52.46 -100.31
CA ASN A 418 -68.56 52.20 -98.91
C ASN A 418 -67.87 50.96 -98.33
N LYS A 419 -67.52 49.96 -99.15
CA LYS A 419 -66.91 48.72 -98.66
C LYS A 419 -65.44 48.91 -98.30
N SER A 420 -64.68 49.62 -99.13
CA SER A 420 -63.29 49.95 -98.84
C SER A 420 -63.19 50.98 -97.69
N ALA A 421 -64.07 51.99 -97.64
CA ALA A 421 -64.12 52.94 -96.53
C ALA A 421 -64.36 52.25 -95.17
N SER A 422 -65.26 51.26 -95.10
CA SER A 422 -65.49 50.50 -93.86
C SER A 422 -64.24 49.71 -93.41
N ALA A 423 -63.53 49.06 -94.33
CA ALA A 423 -62.33 48.28 -94.03
C ALA A 423 -61.16 49.17 -93.58
N VAL A 424 -61.00 50.35 -94.19
CA VAL A 424 -59.98 51.32 -93.79
C VAL A 424 -60.29 51.90 -92.41
N ARG A 425 -61.57 52.20 -92.09
CA ARG A 425 -61.97 52.65 -90.74
C ARG A 425 -61.62 51.64 -89.66
N GLU A 426 -61.95 50.37 -89.87
CA GLU A 426 -61.65 49.30 -88.89
C GLU A 426 -60.13 49.15 -88.66
N THR A 427 -59.35 49.23 -89.74
CA THR A 427 -57.88 49.19 -89.65
C THR A 427 -57.33 50.41 -88.90
N LEU A 428 -57.88 51.59 -89.17
CA LEU A 428 -57.50 52.84 -88.53
C LEU A 428 -57.85 52.89 -87.05
N GLU A 429 -59.01 52.37 -86.64
CA GLU A 429 -59.36 52.20 -85.23
C GLU A 429 -58.38 51.27 -84.52
N THR A 430 -58.03 50.15 -85.14
CA THR A 430 -57.04 49.20 -84.59
C THR A 430 -55.68 49.87 -84.39
N LYS A 431 -55.22 50.67 -85.37
CA LYS A 431 -53.95 51.40 -85.28
C LYS A 431 -53.98 52.51 -84.24
N ARG A 432 -55.09 53.24 -84.11
CA ARG A 432 -55.28 54.24 -83.04
C ARG A 432 -55.29 53.60 -81.66
N ALA A 433 -55.92 52.44 -81.50
CA ALA A 433 -55.89 51.68 -80.25
C ALA A 433 -54.47 51.23 -79.88
N TRP A 434 -53.69 50.74 -80.85
CA TRP A 434 -52.27 50.39 -80.63
C TRP A 434 -51.41 51.61 -80.28
N LEU A 435 -51.63 52.75 -80.92
CA LEU A 435 -50.94 54.00 -80.59
C LEU A 435 -51.23 54.40 -79.14
N ALA A 436 -52.49 54.39 -78.73
CA ALA A 436 -52.91 54.73 -77.36
C ALA A 436 -52.27 53.80 -76.31
N GLN A 437 -52.21 52.50 -76.60
CA GLN A 437 -51.60 51.50 -75.72
C GLN A 437 -50.08 51.69 -75.56
N ILE A 438 -49.38 52.03 -76.65
CA ILE A 438 -47.93 52.26 -76.60
C ILE A 438 -47.63 53.59 -75.90
N SER A 439 -48.41 54.66 -76.15
CA SER A 439 -48.24 55.93 -75.45
C SER A 439 -48.49 55.82 -73.96
N SER A 440 -49.50 55.05 -73.52
CA SER A 440 -49.77 54.83 -72.10
C SER A 440 -48.68 54.00 -71.40
N SER A 441 -47.88 53.25 -72.15
CA SER A 441 -46.74 52.48 -71.60
C SER A 441 -45.45 53.30 -71.44
N MET A 442 -45.44 54.55 -71.94
CA MET A 442 -44.29 55.46 -71.85
C MET A 442 -44.41 56.49 -70.71
N GLU A 443 -45.62 56.75 -70.20
CA GLU A 443 -45.90 57.52 -68.98
C GLU A 443 -45.63 56.67 -67.72
#